data_AF-A0A0F9ILV0-F1
#
_entry.id   AF-A0A0F9ILV0-F1
#
_cell.length_a   1.000
_cell.length_b   1.000
_cell.length_c   1.000
_cell.angle_alpha   90.00
_cell.angle_beta   90.00
_cell.angle_gamma   90.00
#
_symmetry.space_group_name_H-M   'P 1'
#
loop_
_entity.id
_entity.type
_entity.pdbx_description
1 polymer ?
#
loop_
_entity_poly.entity_id
_entity_poly.type
_entity_poly.pdbx_seq_one_letter_code
_entity_poly.pdbx_strand_id
1 'polypeptide(L)'
;MGKEGDLRVWHIPQVPMKAFYVEVKSIEEAIKILNVLANYDDFEFINKVKPDYSNVQGLERWENGGWIEWEDENYNSILEVIDEAE
;
A
#
# COMPACT_ATOMS: atom_id res chain seq x y z
N MET A 1 -9.65 5.73 -16.40
CA MET A 1 -8.77 6.88 -16.10
C MET A 1 -9.21 7.40 -14.75
N GLY A 2 -8.29 7.62 -13.81
CA GLY A 2 -8.66 8.07 -12.48
C GLY A 2 -9.27 9.47 -12.52
N LYS A 3 -10.01 9.81 -11.47
CA LYS A 3 -10.54 11.13 -11.19
C LYS A 3 -9.71 11.77 -10.09
N GLU A 4 -9.64 13.09 -10.08
CA GLU A 4 -8.92 13.83 -9.05
C GLU A 4 -9.37 13.40 -7.65
N GLY A 5 -8.41 12.94 -6.83
CA GLY A 5 -8.68 12.44 -5.49
C GLY A 5 -9.05 10.96 -5.37
N ASP A 6 -9.13 10.21 -6.47
CA ASP A 6 -9.25 8.74 -6.40
C ASP A 6 -8.03 8.16 -5.65
N LEU A 7 -8.24 7.10 -4.88
CA LEU A 7 -7.20 6.43 -4.09
C LEU A 7 -7.05 4.98 -4.54
N ARG A 8 -5.81 4.47 -4.49
CA ARG A 8 -5.56 3.03 -4.66
C ARG A 8 -4.39 2.55 -3.81
N VAL A 9 -4.54 1.38 -3.21
CA VAL A 9 -3.41 0.63 -2.65
C VAL A 9 -2.65 -0.02 -3.80
N TRP A 10 -1.33 -0.01 -3.73
CA TRP A 10 -0.46 -0.82 -4.56
C TRP A 10 0.36 -1.77 -3.68
N HIS A 11 0.61 -2.98 -4.19
CA HIS A 11 1.38 -3.97 -3.45
C HIS A 11 2.17 -4.86 -4.41
N ILE A 12 3.44 -5.07 -4.09
CA ILE A 12 4.37 -5.98 -4.78
C ILE A 12 4.71 -7.10 -3.79
N PRO A 13 4.14 -8.30 -3.94
CA PRO A 13 4.40 -9.41 -3.01
C PRO A 13 5.84 -9.94 -3.04
N GLN A 14 6.59 -9.61 -4.10
CA GLN A 14 7.98 -10.00 -4.28
C GLN A 14 8.66 -9.13 -5.35
N VAL A 15 9.55 -8.22 -4.96
CA VAL A 15 10.36 -7.45 -5.92
C VAL A 15 11.26 -8.41 -6.72
N PRO A 16 11.37 -8.27 -8.06
CA PRO A 16 10.93 -7.16 -8.92
C PRO A 16 9.62 -7.40 -9.69
N MET A 17 8.67 -8.14 -9.12
CA MET A 17 7.35 -8.36 -9.74
C MET A 17 6.60 -7.03 -9.94
N LYS A 18 5.61 -7.07 -10.86
CA LYS A 18 4.65 -5.96 -11.04
C LYS A 18 3.76 -5.81 -9.79
N ALA A 19 3.45 -4.58 -9.44
CA ALA A 19 2.41 -4.30 -8.45
C ALA A 19 1.04 -4.76 -8.96
N PHE A 20 0.19 -5.21 -8.03
CA PHE A 20 -1.25 -5.17 -8.24
C PHE A 20 -1.83 -3.95 -7.51
N TYR A 21 -3.04 -3.57 -7.92
CA TYR A 21 -3.69 -2.36 -7.45
C TYR A 21 -5.11 -2.65 -6.96
N VAL A 22 -5.51 -2.00 -5.87
CA VAL A 22 -6.86 -2.06 -5.32
C VAL A 22 -7.37 -0.65 -5.11
N GLU A 23 -8.41 -0.26 -5.86
CA GLU A 23 -9.07 1.03 -5.66
C GLU A 23 -9.77 1.06 -4.29
N VAL A 24 -9.65 2.17 -3.57
CA VAL A 24 -10.22 2.37 -2.24
C VAL A 24 -10.94 3.71 -2.17
N LYS A 25 -11.89 3.83 -1.26
CA LYS A 25 -12.75 5.01 -1.13
C LYS A 25 -12.32 5.95 -0.01
N SER A 26 -11.46 5.50 0.89
CA SER A 26 -10.98 6.31 2.00
C SER A 26 -9.62 5.84 2.52
N ILE A 27 -9.00 6.68 3.35
CA ILE A 27 -7.74 6.37 4.03
C ILE A 27 -7.92 5.20 5.00
N GLU A 28 -9.05 5.12 5.71
CA GLU A 28 -9.34 4.02 6.63
C GLU A 28 -9.46 2.68 5.90
N GLU A 29 -10.05 2.67 4.70
CA GLU A 29 -10.09 1.48 3.85
C GLU A 29 -8.69 1.09 3.36
N ALA A 30 -7.86 2.07 2.96
CA ALA A 30 -6.48 1.84 2.57
C ALA A 30 -5.67 1.21 3.71
N ILE A 31 -5.71 1.79 4.92
CA ILE A 31 -5.05 1.29 6.12
C ILE A 31 -5.49 -0.14 6.42
N LYS A 32 -6.80 -0.42 6.36
CA LYS A 32 -7.31 -1.78 6.57
C LYS A 32 -6.72 -2.78 5.58
N ILE A 33 -6.64 -2.43 4.29
CA ILE A 33 -6.07 -3.31 3.26
C ILE A 33 -4.56 -3.50 3.47
N LEU A 34 -3.82 -2.42 3.74
CA LEU A 34 -2.38 -2.47 3.99
C LEU A 34 -2.05 -3.36 5.20
N ASN A 35 -2.81 -3.24 6.29
CA ASN A 35 -2.65 -4.10 7.46
C ASN A 35 -2.99 -5.57 7.16
N VAL A 36 -4.03 -5.83 6.36
CA VAL A 36 -4.36 -7.20 5.94
C VAL A 36 -3.23 -7.82 5.11
N LEU A 37 -2.62 -7.04 4.21
CA LEU A 37 -1.50 -7.50 3.38
C LEU A 37 -0.23 -7.72 4.20
N ALA A 38 0.08 -6.83 5.14
CA ALA A 38 1.20 -7.02 6.07
C ALA A 38 1.04 -8.31 6.90
N ASN A 39 -0.15 -8.54 7.47
CA ASN A 39 -0.46 -9.79 8.19
C ASN A 39 -0.35 -11.03 7.28
N TYR A 40 -0.70 -10.89 6.00
CA TYR A 40 -0.59 -11.98 5.03
C TYR A 40 0.89 -12.29 4.71
N ASP A 41 1.72 -11.26 4.51
CA ASP A 41 3.16 -11.42 4.29
C ASP A 41 3.86 -12.03 5.52
N ASP A 42 3.50 -11.60 6.73
CA ASP A 42 3.99 -12.19 7.98
C ASP A 42 3.61 -13.66 8.09
N PHE A 43 2.38 -14.02 7.72
CA PHE A 43 1.95 -15.41 7.68
C PHE A 43 2.80 -16.22 6.69
N GLU A 44 3.05 -15.70 5.49
CA GLU A 44 3.91 -16.34 4.51
C GLU A 44 5.36 -16.50 5.02
N PHE A 45 5.89 -15.49 5.70
CA PHE A 45 7.21 -15.49 6.33
C PHE A 45 7.37 -16.59 7.37
N ILE A 46 6.46 -16.62 8.34
CA ILE A 46 6.43 -17.63 9.40
C ILE A 46 6.36 -19.05 8.81
N ASN A 47 5.59 -19.22 7.73
CA ASN A 47 5.38 -20.53 7.10
C ASN A 47 6.39 -20.88 6.00
N LYS A 48 7.42 -20.05 5.78
CA LYS A 48 8.48 -20.30 4.79
C LYS A 48 7.94 -20.50 3.36
N VAL A 49 6.89 -19.75 2.99
CA VAL A 49 6.23 -19.85 1.68
C VAL A 49 7.11 -19.31 0.54
N LYS A 50 7.85 -18.22 0.77
CA LYS A 50 8.73 -17.56 -0.22
C LYS A 50 10.22 -17.67 0.18
N PRO A 51 11.17 -17.52 -0.76
CA PRO A 51 12.60 -17.62 -0.46
C PRO A 51 13.24 -16.34 0.11
N ASP A 52 12.78 -15.16 -0.28
CA ASP A 52 13.49 -13.86 -0.12
C ASP A 52 12.66 -12.73 0.52
N TYR A 53 11.34 -12.88 0.69
CA TYR A 53 10.44 -11.97 1.43
C TYR A 53 10.68 -10.48 1.18
N SER A 54 10.79 -10.11 -0.10
CA SER A 54 11.02 -8.73 -0.51
C SER A 54 9.71 -8.12 -0.99
N ASN A 55 8.76 -7.95 -0.07
CA ASN A 55 7.46 -7.31 -0.31
C ASN A 55 7.53 -5.79 -0.04
N VAL A 56 6.75 -5.02 -0.81
CA VAL A 56 6.57 -3.57 -0.61
C VAL A 56 5.15 -3.17 -0.99
N GLN A 57 4.62 -2.14 -0.32
CA GLN A 57 3.27 -1.64 -0.55
C GLN A 57 3.17 -0.15 -0.23
N GLY A 58 2.09 0.49 -0.68
CA GLY A 58 1.83 1.89 -0.41
C GLY A 58 0.44 2.30 -0.89
N LEU A 59 0.19 3.61 -0.85
CA LEU A 59 -1.06 4.23 -1.26
C LEU A 59 -0.74 5.29 -2.30
N GLU A 60 -1.48 5.30 -3.39
CA GLU A 60 -1.40 6.36 -4.39
C GLU A 60 -2.71 7.14 -4.45
N ARG A 61 -2.59 8.41 -4.79
CA ARG A 61 -3.70 9.31 -5.13
C ARG A 61 -3.62 9.70 -6.60
N TRP A 62 -4.76 9.80 -7.26
CA TRP A 62 -4.83 10.38 -8.59
C TRP A 62 -4.82 11.91 -8.50
N GLU A 63 -3.76 12.51 -9.03
CA GLU A 63 -3.57 13.95 -9.14
C GLU A 63 -2.92 14.32 -10.47
N ASN A 64 -3.31 15.47 -11.04
CA ASN A 64 -2.67 16.04 -12.24
C ASN A 64 -2.58 15.06 -13.44
N GLY A 65 -3.52 14.12 -13.54
CA GLY A 65 -3.59 13.16 -14.64
C GLY A 65 -2.72 11.90 -14.46
N GLY A 66 -2.19 11.65 -13.26
CA GLY A 66 -1.43 10.46 -12.94
C GLY A 66 -1.67 9.97 -11.51
N TRP A 67 -1.23 8.74 -11.24
CA TRP A 67 -1.12 8.23 -9.89
C TRP A 67 0.21 8.70 -9.30
N ILE A 68 0.17 9.28 -8.12
CA ILE A 68 1.33 9.71 -7.33
C ILE A 68 1.24 9.09 -5.95
N GLU A 69 2.38 8.92 -5.28
CA GLU A 69 2.39 8.44 -3.90
C GLU A 69 1.58 9.40 -3.01
N TRP A 70 0.77 8.83 -2.12
CA TRP A 70 -0.02 9.59 -1.17
C TRP A 70 0.85 10.01 0.01
N GLU A 71 0.70 11.26 0.42
CA GLU A 71 1.33 11.85 1.59
C GLU A 71 0.27 12.63 2.39
N ASP A 72 0.44 12.71 3.71
CA ASP A 72 -0.36 13.57 4.58
C ASP A 72 0.08 15.05 4.52
N GLU A 73 -0.52 15.91 5.34
CA GLU A 73 -0.16 17.34 5.39
C GLU A 73 1.24 17.63 5.93
N ASN A 74 1.87 16.65 6.59
CA ASN A 74 3.22 16.71 7.13
C ASN A 74 4.26 16.02 6.24
N TYR A 75 3.87 15.58 5.03
CA TYR A 75 4.68 14.80 4.10
C TYR A 75 5.02 13.39 4.59
N ASN A 76 4.22 12.83 5.50
CA ASN A 76 4.34 11.43 5.90
C ASN A 76 3.66 10.54 4.87
N SER A 77 4.31 9.45 4.49
CA SER A 77 3.71 8.38 3.70
C SER A 77 2.61 7.65 4.47
N ILE A 78 1.77 6.88 3.77
CA ILE A 78 0.73 6.08 4.44
C ILE A 78 1.30 5.08 5.45
N LEU A 79 2.51 4.57 5.22
CA LEU A 79 3.15 3.61 6.10
C LEU A 79 3.63 4.28 7.40
N GLU A 80 4.22 5.46 7.30
CA GLU A 80 4.63 6.25 8.47
C GLU A 80 3.41 6.63 9.32
N VAL A 81 2.29 7.00 8.69
CA VAL A 81 1.02 7.28 9.39
C VAL A 81 0.49 6.04 10.11
N ILE A 82 0.64 4.84 9.53
CA ILE A 82 0.26 3.58 10.18
C ILE A 82 1.16 3.29 11.38
N ASP A 83 2.49 3.39 11.19
CA ASP A 83 3.48 3.08 12.22
C ASP A 83 3.37 4.02 13.44
N GLU A 84 3.02 5.29 13.23
CA GLU A 84 2.80 6.25 14.33
C GLU A 84 1.51 6.01 15.12
N ALA A 85 0.57 5.23 14.58
CA ALA A 85 -0.71 4.94 15.22
C ALA A 85 -0.67 3.71 16.16
N GLU A 86 0.44 2.97 16.18
CA GLU A 86 0.68 1.77 17.03
C GLU A 86 1.38 2.11 18.36
#